data_AF-A0A518KDD6-F1
#
_entry.id   AF-A0A518KDD6-F1
#
_cell.length_a   1.000
_cell.length_b   1.000
_cell.length_c   1.000
_cell.angle_alpha   90.00
_cell.angle_beta   90.00
_cell.angle_gamma   90.00
#
_symmetry.space_group_name_H-M   'P 1'
#
loop_
_entity.id
_entity.type
_entity.pdbx_description
1 polymer ?
#
loop_
_entity_poly.entity_id
_entity_poly.type
_entity_poly.pdbx_seq_one_letter_code
_entity_poly.pdbx_strand_id
1 'polypeptide(L)'
;MLLANAEGPQTFLLFLFLPLFICLWILVSYIGSALGGWSALAQRYREEFPPEGKSYWMRSAKIGSIYYRSCLAFCDCDKGLGISILWIFRCGHPPLFIPWEAFHNVRQESEGFISYTGADVGCPALAHVCLPHWLEERIKQANVAKAD
;
A
#
# COMPACT_ATOMS: atom_id res chain seq x y z
N MET A 1 -28.23 5.82 -36.79
CA MET A 1 -27.12 5.73 -37.75
C MET A 1 -25.94 6.55 -37.23
N LEU A 2 -25.30 6.10 -36.15
CA LEU A 2 -24.16 6.78 -35.49
C LEU A 2 -22.93 5.84 -35.44
N LEU A 3 -22.81 4.96 -36.44
CA LEU A 3 -21.66 4.06 -36.61
C LEU A 3 -21.09 4.28 -38.03
N ALA A 4 -20.78 5.53 -38.35
CA ALA A 4 -20.18 5.87 -39.64
C ALA A 4 -19.11 6.95 -39.42
N ASN A 5 -17.98 6.55 -38.84
CA ASN A 5 -16.63 7.09 -39.05
C ASN A 5 -15.67 6.64 -37.93
N ALA A 6 -15.48 5.32 -37.81
CA ALA A 6 -14.41 4.75 -36.99
C ALA A 6 -13.21 4.27 -37.83
N GLU A 7 -13.07 4.76 -39.07
CA GLU A 7 -12.07 4.30 -40.05
C GLU A 7 -10.93 5.32 -40.27
N GLY A 8 -10.66 6.20 -39.29
CA GLY A 8 -9.54 7.13 -39.35
C GLY A 8 -8.27 6.51 -38.76
N PRO A 9 -7.06 6.90 -39.17
CA PRO A 9 -5.82 6.49 -38.49
C PRO A 9 -5.86 6.77 -36.97
N GLN A 10 -6.68 7.72 -36.54
CA GLN A 10 -6.91 8.07 -35.13
C GLN A 10 -7.58 6.96 -34.31
N THR A 11 -8.56 6.23 -34.86
CA THR A 11 -9.20 5.11 -34.13
C THR A 11 -8.25 3.93 -34.00
N PHE A 12 -7.45 3.64 -35.04
CA PHE A 12 -6.39 2.65 -34.97
C PHE A 12 -5.33 3.01 -33.92
N LEU A 13 -4.91 4.29 -33.89
CA LEU A 13 -3.99 4.80 -32.87
C LEU A 13 -4.57 4.66 -31.47
N LEU A 14 -5.84 4.97 -31.24
CA LEU A 14 -6.49 4.77 -29.94
C LEU A 14 -6.59 3.28 -29.55
N PHE A 15 -6.95 2.42 -30.50
CA PHE A 15 -7.03 0.97 -30.29
C PHE A 15 -5.68 0.32 -29.96
N LEU A 16 -4.57 0.88 -30.44
CA LEU A 16 -3.22 0.41 -30.12
C LEU A 16 -2.66 1.08 -28.86
N PHE A 17 -2.89 2.39 -28.72
CA PHE A 17 -2.38 3.18 -27.60
C PHE A 17 -2.99 2.76 -26.27
N LEU A 18 -4.32 2.60 -26.20
CA LEU A 18 -5.01 2.27 -24.95
C LEU A 18 -4.54 0.94 -24.32
N PRO A 19 -4.46 -0.20 -25.05
CA PRO A 19 -3.97 -1.44 -24.46
C PRO A 19 -2.47 -1.38 -24.13
N LEU A 20 -1.64 -0.69 -24.93
CA LEU A 20 -0.23 -0.49 -24.61
C LEU A 20 -0.06 0.33 -23.32
N PHE A 21 -0.85 1.39 -23.16
CA PHE A 21 -0.86 2.21 -21.96
C PHE A 21 -1.27 1.40 -20.73
N ILE A 22 -2.34 0.59 -20.84
CA ILE A 22 -2.79 -0.28 -19.74
C ILE A 22 -1.72 -1.33 -19.41
N CYS A 23 -1.10 -1.95 -20.42
CA CYS A 23 -0.05 -2.95 -20.22
C CYS A 23 1.18 -2.34 -19.52
N LEU A 24 1.63 -1.17 -19.97
CA LEU A 24 2.72 -0.43 -19.34
C LEU A 24 2.36 -0.01 -17.90
N TRP A 25 1.13 0.46 -17.67
CA TRP A 25 0.65 0.81 -16.34
C TRP A 25 0.68 -0.38 -15.37
N ILE A 26 0.19 -1.54 -15.80
CA ILE A 26 0.23 -2.78 -15.01
C ILE A 26 1.68 -3.19 -14.73
N LEU A 27 2.54 -3.14 -15.74
CA LEU A 27 3.95 -3.50 -15.61
C LEU A 27 4.68 -2.60 -14.61
N VAL A 28 4.54 -1.28 -14.74
CA VAL A 28 5.14 -0.31 -13.82
C VAL A 28 4.59 -0.49 -12.40
N SER A 29 3.29 -0.73 -12.25
CA SER A 29 2.66 -0.98 -10.94
C SER A 29 3.21 -2.26 -10.29
N TYR A 30 3.38 -3.33 -11.07
CA TYR A 30 3.94 -4.59 -10.58
C TYR A 30 5.41 -4.46 -10.18
N ILE A 31 6.22 -3.80 -11.02
CA ILE A 31 7.64 -3.52 -10.75
C ILE A 31 7.78 -2.65 -9.49
N GLY A 32 6.94 -1.62 -9.35
CA GLY A 32 6.90 -0.76 -8.16
C GLY A 32 6.60 -1.57 -6.89
N SER A 33 5.58 -2.42 -6.92
CA SER A 33 5.25 -3.29 -5.78
C SER A 33 6.39 -4.25 -5.42
N ALA A 34 7.05 -4.83 -6.42
CA ALA A 34 8.17 -5.76 -6.23
C ALA A 34 9.40 -5.08 -5.63
N LEU A 35 9.82 -3.94 -6.18
CA LEU A 35 10.99 -3.18 -5.71
C LEU A 35 10.73 -2.40 -4.42
N GLY A 36 9.48 -1.98 -4.19
CA GLY A 36 9.09 -1.21 -3.03
C GLY A 36 8.90 -2.04 -1.76
N GLY A 37 8.94 -3.37 -1.83
CA GLY A 37 8.73 -4.25 -0.68
C GLY A 37 7.26 -4.55 -0.36
N TRP A 38 6.31 -3.98 -1.12
CA TRP A 38 4.88 -4.32 -0.97
C TRP A 38 4.64 -5.78 -1.33
N SER A 39 5.23 -6.28 -2.41
CA SER A 39 5.10 -7.69 -2.81
C SER A 39 5.63 -8.65 -1.74
N ALA A 40 6.73 -8.29 -1.06
CA ALA A 40 7.28 -9.08 0.04
C ALA A 40 6.33 -9.13 1.24
N LEU A 41 5.71 -7.99 1.60
CA LEU A 41 4.66 -7.96 2.62
C LEU A 41 3.43 -8.76 2.19
N ALA A 42 3.01 -8.65 0.93
CA ALA A 42 1.88 -9.36 0.37
C ALA A 42 2.05 -10.87 0.38
N GLN A 43 3.27 -11.39 0.27
CA GLN A 43 3.48 -12.84 0.34
C GLN A 43 3.10 -13.42 1.71
N ARG A 44 3.21 -12.64 2.78
CA ARG A 44 2.99 -13.11 4.16
C ARG A 44 1.72 -12.56 4.81
N TYR A 45 1.35 -11.35 4.45
CA TYR A 45 0.28 -10.56 5.10
C TYR A 45 -0.81 -10.15 4.11
N ARG A 46 -0.92 -10.82 2.95
CA ARG A 46 -2.01 -10.54 2.03
C ARG A 46 -3.34 -10.90 2.66
N GLU A 47 -4.27 -9.97 2.54
CA GLU A 47 -5.64 -10.11 2.99
C GLU A 47 -6.58 -10.01 1.78
N GLU A 48 -7.53 -10.92 1.69
CA GLU A 48 -8.49 -10.94 0.57
C GLU A 48 -9.69 -10.04 0.84
N PHE A 49 -10.03 -9.83 2.11
CA PHE A 49 -11.21 -9.06 2.51
C PHE A 49 -10.83 -7.85 3.37
N PRO A 50 -11.53 -6.71 3.24
CA PRO A 50 -11.30 -5.59 4.14
C PRO A 50 -11.54 -6.05 5.57
N PRO A 51 -10.58 -5.91 6.49
CA PRO A 51 -10.78 -6.31 7.87
C PRO A 51 -11.84 -5.40 8.52
N GLU A 52 -12.64 -5.95 9.42
CA GLU A 52 -13.64 -5.19 10.16
C GLU A 52 -12.95 -4.21 11.11
N GLY A 53 -13.08 -2.92 10.82
CA GLY A 53 -12.39 -1.86 11.57
C GLY A 53 -12.66 -0.46 11.03
N LYS A 54 -12.03 0.54 11.65
CA LYS A 54 -12.14 1.94 11.23
C LYS A 54 -11.20 2.21 10.06
N SER A 55 -11.78 2.47 8.88
CA SER A 55 -11.02 2.77 7.66
C SER A 55 -10.77 4.27 7.48
N TYR A 56 -9.52 4.63 7.23
CA TYR A 56 -9.04 5.99 6.97
C TYR A 56 -8.41 6.06 5.58
N TRP A 57 -9.11 6.70 4.64
CA TRP A 57 -8.67 6.86 3.25
C TRP A 57 -7.77 8.09 3.05
N MET A 58 -7.16 8.17 1.86
CA MET A 58 -6.33 9.29 1.40
C MET A 58 -5.16 9.60 2.34
N ARG A 59 -4.51 8.55 2.85
CA ARG A 59 -3.35 8.66 3.71
C ARG A 59 -2.06 8.43 2.92
N SER A 60 -0.98 8.94 3.49
CA SER A 60 0.36 8.79 2.96
C SER A 60 1.19 7.95 3.90
N ALA A 61 1.99 7.04 3.36
CA ALA A 61 2.99 6.29 4.11
C ALA A 61 4.10 5.79 3.20
N LYS A 62 5.25 5.50 3.80
CA LYS A 62 6.37 4.87 3.12
C LYS A 62 6.30 3.37 3.39
N ILE A 63 6.41 2.55 2.35
CA ILE A 63 6.55 1.10 2.48
C ILE A 63 7.80 0.72 1.69
N GLY A 64 8.77 0.17 2.42
CA GLY A 64 10.13 -0.05 1.94
C GLY A 64 10.72 1.23 1.35
N SER A 65 11.03 1.18 0.06
CA SER A 65 11.66 2.28 -0.67
C SER A 65 10.66 3.20 -1.38
N ILE A 66 9.36 2.89 -1.38
CA ILE A 66 8.34 3.66 -2.10
C ILE A 66 7.50 4.47 -1.14
N TYR A 67 7.35 5.76 -1.46
CA TYR A 67 6.48 6.66 -0.73
C TYR A 67 5.13 6.83 -1.44
N TYR A 68 4.09 6.32 -0.81
CA TYR A 68 2.72 6.37 -1.29
C TYR A 68 2.06 7.64 -0.76
N ARG A 69 1.71 8.58 -1.64
CA ARG A 69 1.13 9.88 -1.28
C ARG A 69 -0.37 9.89 -1.52
N SER A 70 -1.15 10.10 -0.45
CA SER A 70 -2.61 10.30 -0.48
C SER A 70 -3.40 9.23 -1.24
N CYS A 71 -2.84 8.03 -1.37
CA CYS A 71 -3.43 6.92 -2.12
C CYS A 71 -3.64 5.67 -1.26
N LEU A 72 -3.22 5.69 0.00
CA LEU A 72 -3.41 4.57 0.92
C LEU A 72 -4.69 4.74 1.75
N ALA A 73 -5.26 3.59 2.12
CA ALA A 73 -6.29 3.48 3.11
C ALA A 73 -5.83 2.52 4.22
N PHE A 74 -5.92 3.00 5.46
CA PHE A 74 -5.58 2.24 6.65
C PHE A 74 -6.85 1.78 7.35
N CYS A 75 -6.97 0.49 7.66
CA CYS A 75 -8.04 -0.04 8.48
C CYS A 75 -7.50 -0.38 9.87
N ASP A 76 -7.86 0.43 10.86
CA ASP A 76 -7.50 0.19 12.26
C ASP A 76 -8.40 -0.90 12.85
N CYS A 77 -7.80 -2.05 13.16
CA CYS A 77 -8.47 -3.22 13.72
C CYS A 77 -7.81 -3.63 15.03
N ASP A 78 -8.54 -4.31 15.91
CA ASP A 78 -7.99 -4.72 17.21
C ASP A 78 -6.83 -5.72 17.09
N LYS A 79 -6.88 -6.59 16.08
CA LYS A 79 -5.85 -7.60 15.82
C LYS A 79 -4.65 -7.08 14.99
N GLY A 80 -4.82 -5.98 14.26
CA GLY A 80 -3.78 -5.51 13.34
C GLY A 80 -4.16 -4.27 12.54
N LEU A 81 -3.27 -3.90 11.63
CA LEU A 81 -3.44 -2.79 10.72
C LEU A 81 -3.68 -3.32 9.30
N GLY A 82 -4.86 -3.05 8.77
CA GLY A 82 -5.13 -3.20 7.34
C GLY A 82 -4.50 -2.05 6.56
N ILE A 83 -3.82 -2.36 5.46
CA ILE A 83 -3.27 -1.36 4.52
C ILE A 83 -3.75 -1.73 3.12
N SER A 84 -4.43 -0.80 2.47
CA SER A 84 -4.88 -0.94 1.08
C SER A 84 -4.54 0.31 0.29
N ILE A 85 -4.58 0.20 -1.04
CA ILE A 85 -4.36 1.32 -1.96
C ILE A 85 -5.61 1.55 -2.79
N LEU A 86 -5.75 2.74 -3.37
CA LEU A 86 -6.81 3.05 -4.34
C LEU A 86 -6.91 1.97 -5.41
N TRP A 87 -8.14 1.64 -5.79
CA TRP A 87 -8.45 0.51 -6.68
C TRP A 87 -7.71 0.56 -8.03
N ILE A 88 -7.42 1.76 -8.56
CA ILE A 88 -6.66 1.98 -9.80
C ILE A 88 -5.18 1.56 -9.72
N PHE A 89 -4.60 1.56 -8.51
CA PHE A 89 -3.22 1.13 -8.24
C PHE A 89 -3.15 -0.27 -7.61
N ARG A 90 -4.30 -0.93 -7.45
CA ARG A 90 -4.40 -2.25 -6.81
C ARG A 90 -3.75 -3.36 -7.66
N CYS A 91 -3.55 -3.12 -8.94
CA CYS A 91 -2.76 -3.99 -9.82
C CYS A 91 -1.31 -4.09 -9.28
N GLY A 92 -0.94 -5.27 -8.76
CA GLY A 92 0.35 -5.51 -8.12
C GLY A 92 0.40 -5.15 -6.63
N HIS A 93 -0.59 -4.45 -6.09
CA HIS A 93 -0.65 -4.04 -4.67
C HIS A 93 -1.88 -4.67 -3.99
N PRO A 94 -1.85 -5.99 -3.72
CA PRO A 94 -2.95 -6.63 -2.99
C PRO A 94 -3.07 -6.02 -1.59
N PRO A 95 -4.29 -5.92 -1.03
CA PRO A 95 -4.48 -5.45 0.34
C PRO A 95 -3.66 -6.27 1.34
N LEU A 96 -3.15 -5.59 2.35
CA LEU A 96 -2.32 -6.16 3.40
C LEU A 96 -3.06 -6.10 4.73
N PHE A 97 -2.89 -7.11 5.56
CA PHE A 97 -3.29 -7.11 6.97
C PHE A 97 -2.10 -7.52 7.83
N ILE A 98 -1.51 -6.53 8.51
CA ILE A 98 -0.31 -6.73 9.31
C ILE A 98 -0.75 -6.80 10.78
N PRO A 99 -0.61 -7.94 11.47
CA PRO A 99 -0.93 -8.04 12.88
C PRO A 99 -0.01 -7.14 13.70
N TRP A 100 -0.52 -6.56 14.80
CA TRP A 100 0.26 -5.61 15.58
C TRP A 100 1.58 -6.21 16.11
N GLU A 101 1.60 -7.52 16.37
CA GLU A 101 2.76 -8.28 16.84
C GLU A 101 3.91 -8.38 15.81
N ALA A 102 3.63 -8.15 14.54
CA ALA A 102 4.62 -8.20 13.46
C ALA A 102 5.44 -6.90 13.35
N PHE A 103 4.97 -5.81 13.97
CA PHE A 103 5.72 -4.55 14.03
C PHE A 103 6.78 -4.62 15.12
N HIS A 104 8.02 -4.31 14.77
CA HIS A 104 9.15 -4.27 15.70
C HIS A 104 10.09 -3.11 15.33
N ASN A 105 11.07 -2.81 16.18
CA ASN A 105 12.00 -1.69 15.99
C ASN A 105 11.32 -0.35 15.69
N VAL A 106 10.30 0.00 16.48
CA VAL A 106 9.57 1.26 16.31
C VAL A 106 10.51 2.44 16.58
N ARG A 107 10.70 3.29 15.58
CA ARG A 107 11.55 4.49 15.63
C ARG A 107 10.74 5.69 15.17
N GLN A 108 10.93 6.83 15.83
CA GLN A 108 10.46 8.09 15.25
C GLN A 108 11.46 8.53 14.19
N GLU A 109 10.97 8.73 12.98
CA GLU A 109 11.78 9.21 11.86
C GLU A 109 11.19 10.52 11.36
N SER A 110 12.07 11.49 11.11
CA SER A 110 11.69 12.75 10.48
C SER A 110 12.36 12.86 9.11
N GLU A 111 11.57 12.80 8.05
CA GLU A 111 12.00 13.22 6.71
C GLU A 111 11.47 14.64 6.47
N GLY A 112 12.33 15.65 6.71
CA GLY A 112 11.98 17.06 6.59
C GLY A 112 11.17 17.61 7.78
N PHE A 113 10.04 18.28 7.51
CA PHE A 113 9.14 18.87 8.52
C PHE A 113 8.02 17.91 9.00
N ILE A 114 7.95 16.69 8.45
CA ILE A 114 6.89 15.73 8.79
C ILE A 114 7.49 14.59 9.61
N SER A 115 6.94 14.36 10.79
CA SER A 115 7.29 13.23 11.66
C SER A 115 6.45 12.01 11.29
N TYR A 116 7.12 10.87 11.14
CA TYR A 116 6.52 9.57 10.92
C TYR A 116 7.01 8.57 11.97
N THR A 117 6.22 7.52 12.17
CA THR A 117 6.60 6.39 13.02
C THR A 117 7.09 5.27 12.11
N GLY A 118 8.42 5.13 12.01
CA GLY A 118 9.07 4.01 11.33
C GLY A 118 8.92 2.72 12.15
N ALA A 119 8.61 1.61 11.50
CA ALA A 119 8.56 0.29 12.11
C ALA A 119 8.99 -0.76 11.09
N ASP A 120 9.71 -1.78 11.55
CA ASP A 120 10.03 -2.95 10.74
C ASP A 120 8.90 -3.97 10.84
N VAL A 121 8.54 -4.60 9.72
CA VAL A 121 7.45 -5.59 9.67
C VAL A 121 7.98 -6.98 9.31
N GLY A 122 7.67 -7.98 10.15
CA GLY A 122 7.94 -9.41 9.92
C GLY A 122 9.29 -9.92 10.47
N CYS A 123 9.45 -11.25 10.56
CA CYS A 123 10.71 -11.88 10.99
C CYS A 123 11.27 -12.79 9.88
N PRO A 124 12.45 -12.50 9.29
CA PRO A 124 13.24 -11.25 9.38
C PRO A 124 12.49 -10.05 8.78
N ALA A 125 12.93 -8.82 9.06
CA ALA A 125 12.29 -7.59 8.59
C ALA A 125 12.07 -7.61 7.07
N LEU A 126 10.81 -7.79 6.65
CA LEU A 126 10.42 -7.91 5.24
C LEU A 126 10.36 -6.55 4.56
N ALA A 127 9.91 -5.53 5.30
CA ALA A 127 9.91 -4.16 4.85
C ALA A 127 9.92 -3.21 6.04
N HIS A 128 10.60 -2.08 5.87
CA HIS A 128 10.48 -0.93 6.76
C HIS A 128 9.26 -0.10 6.34
N VAL A 129 8.37 0.23 7.26
CA VAL A 129 7.17 1.03 7.00
C VAL A 129 7.18 2.30 7.85
N CYS A 130 6.99 3.45 7.23
CA CYS A 130 6.85 4.73 7.93
C CYS A 130 5.37 5.10 7.96
N LEU A 131 4.77 4.95 9.13
CA LEU A 131 3.34 5.12 9.37
C LEU A 131 3.03 6.54 9.89
N PRO A 132 1.81 7.03 9.67
CA PRO A 132 1.37 8.30 10.24
C PRO A 132 1.32 8.25 11.78
N HIS A 133 1.65 9.36 12.42
CA HIS A 133 1.85 9.45 13.88
C HIS A 133 0.67 8.98 14.74
N TRP A 134 -0.58 9.09 14.27
CA TRP A 134 -1.74 8.61 15.02
C TRP A 134 -1.75 7.08 15.24
N LEU A 135 -0.98 6.31 14.47
CA LEU A 135 -0.78 4.87 14.67
C LEU A 135 0.26 4.54 15.74
N GLU A 136 1.06 5.52 16.17
CA GLU A 136 2.14 5.31 17.14
C GLU A 136 1.62 4.74 18.46
N GLU A 137 0.51 5.29 18.96
CA GLU A 137 -0.10 4.85 20.21
C GLU A 137 -0.58 3.41 20.12
N ARG A 138 -1.20 3.02 19.00
CA ARG A 138 -1.68 1.65 18.75
C ARG A 138 -0.52 0.65 18.74
N ILE A 139 0.58 0.98 18.06
CA ILE A 139 1.77 0.12 17.98
C ILE A 139 2.43 -0.01 19.36
N LYS A 140 2.52 1.09 20.12
CA LYS A 140 3.06 1.06 21.48
C LYS A 140 2.21 0.18 22.40
N GLN A 141 0.89 0.34 22.39
CA GLN A 141 -0.03 -0.46 23.20
C GLN A 141 0.12 -1.95 22.90
N ALA A 142 0.19 -2.34 21.63
CA ALA A 142 0.37 -3.73 21.25
C ALA A 142 1.72 -4.32 21.70
N ASN A 143 2.79 -3.52 21.69
CA ASN A 143 4.09 -3.96 22.17
C ASN A 143 4.16 -4.13 23.70
N VAL A 144 3.41 -3.32 24.47
CA VAL A 144 3.30 -3.50 25.92
C VAL A 144 2.55 -4.78 26.26
N ALA A 145 1.43 -5.05 25.58
CA ALA A 145 0.64 -6.28 25.79
C ALA A 145 1.39 -7.58 25.46
N LYS A 146 2.52 -7.50 24.74
CA LYS A 146 3.41 -8.64 24.43
C LYS A 146 4.43 -8.92 25.53
N ALA A 147 4.66 -7.97 26.44
CA ALA A 147 5.65 -8.07 27.51
C ALA A 147 5.08 -8.64 28.82
N ASP A 148 3.74 -8.69 28.94
CA ASP A 148 2.99 -9.31 30.04
C ASP A 148 2.62 -10.77 29.73
#